data_AF-X0YG08-F1
#
_entry.id   AF-X0YG08-F1
#
_cell.length_a   1.000
_cell.length_b   1.000
_cell.length_c   1.000
_cell.angle_alpha   90.00
_cell.angle_beta   90.00
_cell.angle_gamma   90.00
#
_symmetry.space_group_name_H-M   'P 1'
#
loop_
_entity.id
_entity.type
_entity.pdbx_description
1 polymer ?
#
loop_
_entity_poly.entity_id
_entity_poly.type
_entity_poly.pdbx_seq_one_letter_code
_entity_poly.pdbx_strand_id
1 'polypeptide(L)' 'SRTGVNILPETLAELAELKNIVAVKEASGNLDQMTHIVELCGDKITLLSGDDKLLLPLLSIGGKGHYRLQLEYLLLPLSF' A
#
# COMPACT_ATOMS: atom_id res chain seq x y z
N SER A 1 12.67 -7.41 9.21
CA SER A 1 11.28 -7.71 8.80
C SER A 1 10.55 -8.39 9.96
N ARG A 2 9.26 -8.09 10.22
CA ARG A 2 8.52 -8.63 11.39
C ARG A 2 7.74 -9.91 11.10
N THR A 3 7.45 -10.20 9.84
CA THR A 3 6.61 -11.34 9.41
C THR A 3 7.43 -12.53 8.89
N GLY A 4 8.75 -12.37 8.71
CA GLY A 4 9.62 -13.41 8.13
C GLY A 4 9.33 -13.75 6.65
N VAL A 5 8.28 -13.17 6.06
CA VAL A 5 7.82 -13.41 4.68
C VAL A 5 7.61 -12.07 3.99
N ASN A 6 8.12 -11.97 2.77
CA ASN A 6 7.92 -10.82 1.87
C ASN A 6 7.02 -11.25 0.71
N ILE A 7 5.92 -10.54 0.50
CA ILE A 7 5.07 -10.74 -0.68
C ILE A 7 5.72 -9.97 -1.83
N LEU A 8 6.02 -10.66 -2.92
CA LEU A 8 6.65 -10.05 -4.09
C LEU A 8 5.60 -9.25 -4.91
N PRO A 9 6.02 -8.19 -5.62
CA PRO A 9 5.13 -7.40 -6.46
C PRO A 9 4.31 -8.22 -7.47
N GLU A 10 4.90 -9.28 -8.03
CA GLU A 10 4.25 -10.15 -9.00
C GLU A 10 3.11 -10.95 -8.36
N THR A 11 3.33 -11.48 -7.16
CA THR A 11 2.27 -12.15 -6.38
C THR A 11 1.16 -11.17 -6.02
N LEU A 12 1.52 -9.92 -5.73
CA LEU A 12 0.54 -8.89 -5.43
C LEU A 12 -0.29 -8.50 -6.66
N ALA A 13 0.30 -8.50 -7.85
CA ALA A 13 -0.40 -8.24 -9.10
C ALA A 13 -1.47 -9.29 -9.39
N GLU A 14 -1.17 -10.58 -9.14
CA GLU A 14 -2.16 -11.66 -9.23
C GLU A 14 -3.30 -11.47 -8.21
N LEU A 15 -2.96 -11.05 -6.99
CA LEU A 15 -3.94 -10.76 -5.93
C LEU A 15 -4.79 -9.52 -6.25
N ALA A 16 -4.25 -8.54 -6.97
CA ALA A 16 -4.96 -7.31 -7.34
C ALA A 16 -6.12 -7.54 -8.33
N GLU A 17 -6.17 -8.71 -9.00
CA GLU A 17 -7.33 -9.11 -9.81
C GLU A 17 -8.55 -9.49 -8.96
N LEU A 18 -8.34 -9.79 -7.67
CA LEU A 18 -9.40 -10.16 -6.74
C LEU A 18 -10.10 -8.90 -6.20
N LYS A 19 -11.41 -8.78 -6.43
CA LYS A 19 -12.22 -7.61 -6.02
C LYS A 19 -12.20 -7.30 -4.52
N ASN A 20 -11.84 -8.27 -3.69
CA ASN A 20 -11.76 -8.14 -2.23
C ASN A 20 -10.41 -7.60 -1.74
N ILE A 21 -9.41 -7.47 -2.61
CA ILE A 21 -8.08 -6.96 -2.27
C ILE A 21 -7.92 -5.57 -2.87
N VAL A 22 -8.16 -4.55 -2.05
CA VAL A 22 -8.24 -3.14 -2.51
C VAL A 22 -7.02 -2.30 -2.16
N ALA A 23 -6.16 -2.78 -1.25
CA ALA A 23 -5.01 -2.03 -0.77
C ALA A 23 -3.88 -2.94 -0.27
N VAL A 24 -2.65 -2.43 -0.33
CA VAL A 24 -1.45 -3.08 0.21
C VAL A 24 -0.62 -2.08 1.00
N LYS A 25 -0.20 -2.46 2.20
CA LYS A 25 0.70 -1.65 3.03
C LYS A 25 2.12 -2.19 3.02
N GLU A 26 3.02 -1.41 2.45
CA GLU A 26 4.45 -1.67 2.39
C GLU A 26 5.13 -0.93 3.55
N ALA A 27 5.91 -1.67 4.36
CA ALA A 27 6.56 -1.15 5.57
C ALA A 27 8.05 -1.55 5.68
N SER A 28 8.62 -2.16 4.63
CA SER A 28 10.06 -2.44 4.52
C SER A 28 10.85 -1.20 4.11
N GLY A 29 10.19 -0.22 3.50
CA GLY A 29 10.80 1.01 3.03
C GLY A 29 11.59 0.85 1.73
N ASN A 30 11.30 -0.20 0.97
CA ASN A 30 11.95 -0.48 -0.31
C ASN A 30 11.20 0.23 -1.45
N LEU A 31 11.76 1.36 -1.90
CA LEU A 31 11.19 2.18 -2.97
C LEU A 31 11.13 1.46 -4.33
N ASP A 32 12.11 0.60 -4.63
CA ASP A 32 12.09 -0.19 -5.87
C ASP A 32 10.89 -1.13 -5.89
N GLN A 33 10.63 -1.81 -4.76
CA GLN A 33 9.46 -2.68 -4.62
C GLN A 33 8.15 -1.89 -4.71
N MET A 34 8.08 -0.73 -4.04
CA MET A 34 6.90 0.16 -4.13
C MET A 34 6.63 0.59 -5.57
N THR A 35 7.67 0.97 -6.31
CA THR A 35 7.57 1.38 -7.72
C THR A 35 7.05 0.24 -8.57
N HIS A 36 7.63 -0.96 -8.41
CA HIS A 36 7.22 -2.15 -9.15
C HIS A 36 5.75 -2.54 -8.88
N ILE A 37 5.28 -2.35 -7.64
CA ILE A 37 3.87 -2.58 -7.28
C ILE A 37 2.96 -1.59 -8.02
N VAL A 38 3.32 -0.31 -8.06
CA VAL A 38 2.50 0.69 -8.79
C VAL A 38 2.50 0.39 -10.29
N GLU A 39 3.63 -0.01 -10.87
CA GLU A 39 3.72 -0.35 -12.28
C GLU A 39 2.88 -1.58 -12.65
N LEU A 40 2.91 -2.64 -11.83
CA LEU A 40 2.20 -3.89 -12.12
C LEU A 40 0.72 -3.84 -11.76
N CYS A 41 0.38 -3.22 -10.62
CA CYS A 41 -0.99 -3.22 -10.12
C CYS A 41 -1.78 -1.99 -10.59
N GLY A 42 -1.11 -0.88 -10.92
CA GLY A 42 -1.75 0.36 -11.34
C GLY A 42 -2.82 0.84 -10.36
N ASP A 43 -3.99 1.20 -10.89
CA ASP A 43 -5.16 1.62 -10.09
C ASP A 43 -5.94 0.45 -9.45
N LYS A 44 -5.57 -0.81 -9.70
CA LYS A 44 -6.31 -1.98 -9.16
C LYS A 44 -6.14 -2.13 -7.66
N ILE A 45 -5.00 -1.66 -7.13
CA ILE A 45 -4.71 -1.72 -5.70
C ILE A 45 -4.19 -0.37 -5.22
N THR A 46 -4.60 0.02 -4.02
CA THR A 46 -4.08 1.22 -3.39
C THR A 46 -2.75 0.86 -2.70
N LEU A 47 -1.65 1.52 -3.06
CA LEU A 47 -0.37 1.38 -2.36
C LEU A 47 -0.26 2.34 -1.17
N LEU A 48 0.06 1.78 -0.01
CA LEU A 48 0.10 2.44 1.29
C LEU A 48 1.53 2.41 1.86
N SER A 49 2.11 3.57 2.20
CA SER A 49 3.40 3.61 2.94
C SER A 49 3.17 3.44 4.45
N GLY A 50 4.03 2.65 5.08
CA GLY A 50 4.18 2.57 6.53
C GLY A 50 5.23 3.51 7.14
N ASP A 51 6.01 4.24 6.34
CA ASP A 51 7.02 5.21 6.77
C ASP A 51 6.70 6.62 6.24
N ASP A 52 6.69 7.61 7.15
CA ASP A 52 6.40 9.02 6.86
C ASP A 52 7.45 9.62 5.90
N LYS A 53 8.70 9.19 5.99
CA LYS A 53 9.80 9.70 5.14
C LYS A 53 9.62 9.33 3.67
N LEU A 54 8.91 8.24 3.42
CA LEU A 54 8.66 7.72 2.08
C LEU A 54 7.35 8.21 1.48
N LEU A 55 6.58 9.00 2.22
CA LEU A 55 5.32 9.56 1.73
C LEU A 55 5.52 10.46 0.50
N LEU A 56 6.50 11.36 0.54
CA LEU A 56 6.81 12.25 -0.58
C LEU A 56 7.22 11.47 -1.85
N PRO A 57 8.20 10.53 -1.78
CA PRO A 57 8.50 9.63 -2.89
C PRO A 57 7.30 8.80 -3.36
N LEU A 58 6.49 8.25 -2.45
CA LEU A 58 5.33 7.43 -2.79
C LEU A 58 4.27 8.23 -3.57
N LEU A 59 3.97 9.45 -3.14
CA LEU A 59 3.04 10.33 -3.87
C LEU A 59 3.57 10.66 -5.27
N SER A 60 4.88 10.82 -5.41
CA SER A 60 5.50 11.15 -6.71
C SER A 60 5.39 10.04 -7.75
N ILE A 61 5.27 8.78 -7.31
CA ILE A 61 5.10 7.61 -8.19
C ILE A 61 3.63 7.19 -8.36
N GLY A 62 2.66 7.95 -7.85
CA GLY A 62 1.22 7.66 -7.99
C GLY A 62 0.60 6.84 -6.86
N GLY A 63 1.34 6.60 -5.77
CA GLY A 63 0.75 6.04 -4.54
C GLY A 63 -0.21 7.03 -3.88
N LYS A 64 -1.25 6.54 -3.18
CA LYS A 64 -2.37 7.38 -2.72
C LYS A 64 -2.35 7.75 -1.24
N GLY A 65 -1.34 7.36 -0.45
CA GLY A 65 -1.20 7.91 0.91
C GLY A 65 -0.29 7.15 1.88
N HIS A 66 -0.23 7.68 3.11
CA HIS A 66 0.40 7.06 4.28
C HIS A 66 -0.68 6.63 5.28
N TYR A 67 -0.55 5.45 5.87
CA TYR A 67 -1.57 4.86 6.74
C TYR A 67 -0.88 4.32 7.98
N ARG A 68 -0.83 5.13 9.03
CA ARG A 68 -0.33 4.71 10.34
C ARG A 68 -1.45 3.96 11.06
N LEU A 69 -1.15 2.78 11.64
CA LEU A 69 -2.08 2.03 12.50
C LEU A 69 -2.30 2.71 13.88
N GLN A 70 -2.17 4.04 13.96
CA GLN A 70 -2.48 4.83 15.15
C GLN A 70 -3.39 6.01 14.78
N LEU A 71 -4.47 5.69 14.09
CA LEU A 71 -5.63 6.56 13.91
C LEU A 71 -6.88 5.72 14.17
N GLU A 72 -7.08 5.31 15.42
CA GLU A 72 -8.44 5.37 15.96
C GLU A 72 -8.82 6.86 15.89
N TYR A 73 -9.67 7.28 14.93
CA TYR A 73 -10.53 8.48 15.00
C TYR A 73 -11.13 8.89 13.65
N LEU A 74 -10.71 8.34 12.50
CA LEU A 74 -11.28 8.69 11.19
C LEU A 74 -12.11 7.58 10.53
N LEU A 75 -12.63 6.64 11.32
CA LEU A 75 -13.60 5.64 10.88
C LEU A 75 -14.64 5.47 12.00
N LEU A 76 -15.67 6.33 11.99
CA LEU A 76 -17.05 6.10 12.46
C LEU A 76 -17.81 7.45 12.46
N PRO A 77 -19.06 7.56 11.96
CA PRO A 77 -19.77 6.69 11.01
C PRO A 77 -20.47 7.48 9.88
N LEU A 78 -20.36 7.00 8.63
CA LEU A 78 -21.41 7.24 7.63
C LEU A 78 -22.48 6.17 7.83
N SER A 79 -23.40 6.44 8.73
CA SER A 79 -24.69 5.74 8.85
C SER A 79 -25.71 6.68 9.47
N PHE A 80 -26.30 7.54 8.64
CA PHE A 80 -27.74 7.81 8.48
C PHE A 80 -27.94 8.59 7.18
#